data_AF-A0A382MTC7-F1
#
_entry.id   AF-A0A382MTC7-F1
#
_cell.length_a   1.000
_cell.length_b   1.000
_cell.length_c   1.000
_cell.angle_alpha   90.00
_cell.angle_beta   90.00
_cell.angle_gamma   90.00
#
_symmetry.space_group_name_H-M   'P 1'
#
loop_
_entity.id
_entity.type
_entity.pdbx_description
1 polymer ?
#
loop_
_entity_poly.entity_id
_entity_poly.type
_entity_poly.pdbx_seq_one_letter_code
_entity_poly.pdbx_strand_id
1 'polypeptide(L)' 'MVEYKKDLGVKESTAIVISRIIGSGIFRTPAPIMALVGCTSLFGLVWIIGGIITVFGA' A
#
# COMPACT_ATOMS: atom_id res chain seq x y z
N MET A 1 -20.59 -8.73 -32.61
CA MET A 1 -20.13 -9.02 -31.24
C MET A 1 -19.91 -7.69 -30.55
N VAL A 2 -20.45 -7.48 -29.35
CA VAL A 2 -20.30 -6.19 -28.64
C VAL A 2 -18.89 -6.14 -28.04
N GLU A 3 -18.08 -5.17 -28.49
CA GLU A 3 -16.75 -4.90 -27.97
C GLU A 3 -16.89 -4.14 -26.64
N TYR A 4 -16.45 -4.74 -25.53
CA TYR A 4 -16.43 -4.05 -24.24
C TYR A 4 -15.21 -3.13 -24.16
N LYS A 5 -15.44 -1.87 -23.81
CA LYS A 5 -14.39 -0.87 -23.64
C LYS A 5 -13.47 -1.30 -22.48
N LYS A 6 -12.22 -1.66 -22.80
CA LYS A 6 -11.19 -2.12 -21.85
C LYS A 6 -10.35 -0.97 -21.29
N ASP A 7 -10.93 0.21 -21.17
CA ASP A 7 -10.25 1.35 -20.56
C ASP A 7 -10.61 1.43 -19.09
N LEU A 8 -9.60 1.45 -18.22
CA LEU A 8 -9.77 1.78 -16.82
C LEU A 8 -9.69 3.30 -16.68
N GLY A 9 -10.73 3.91 -16.14
CA GLY A 9 -10.66 5.32 -15.74
C GLY A 9 -9.65 5.51 -14.60
N VAL A 10 -9.27 6.76 -14.37
CA VAL A 10 -8.31 7.12 -13.31
C VAL A 10 -8.79 6.63 -11.93
N LYS A 11 -10.10 6.69 -11.66
CA LYS A 11 -10.69 6.25 -10.39
C LYS A 11 -10.55 4.74 -10.20
N GLU A 12 -10.85 3.96 -11.23
CA GLU A 12 -10.78 2.50 -11.20
C GLU A 12 -9.32 2.04 -11.09
N SER A 13 -8.43 2.64 -11.89
CA SER A 13 -6.98 2.39 -11.83
C SER A 13 -6.41 2.68 -10.45
N THR A 14 -6.78 3.81 -9.84
CA THR A 14 -6.31 4.19 -8.50
C THR A 14 -6.82 3.23 -7.43
N ALA A 15 -8.10 2.84 -7.51
CA ALA A 15 -8.69 1.89 -6.56
C ALA A 15 -7.98 0.53 -6.61
N ILE A 16 -7.66 0.02 -7.81
CA ILE A 16 -6.92 -1.24 -7.99
C ILE A 16 -5.52 -1.14 -7.34
N VAL A 17 -4.81 -0.04 -7.55
CA VAL A 17 -3.48 0.18 -6.94
C VAL A 17 -3.57 0.20 -5.42
N ILE A 18 -4.54 0.92 -4.85
CA ILE A 18 -4.76 0.96 -3.39
C ILE A 18 -5.06 -0.44 -2.85
N SER A 19 -5.98 -1.17 -3.48
CA SER A 19 -6.32 -2.53 -3.06
C SER A 19 -5.12 -3.47 -3.14
N ARG A 20 -4.28 -3.34 -4.17
CA ARG A 20 -3.08 -4.14 -4.36
C ARG A 20 -2.04 -3.90 -3.26
N ILE A 21 -1.81 -2.64 -2.90
CA ILE A 21 -0.86 -2.25 -1.84
C ILE A 21 -1.33 -2.80 -0.50
N ILE A 22 -2.60 -2.55 -0.13
CA ILE A 22 -3.20 -3.05 1.11
C ILE A 22 -3.13 -4.58 1.19
N GLY A 23 -3.58 -5.27 0.14
CA GLY A 23 -3.63 -6.74 0.12
C GLY A 23 -2.26 -7.42 0.17
N SER A 24 -1.18 -6.74 -0.23
CA SER A 24 0.17 -7.33 -0.27
C SER A 24 0.91 -7.34 1.06
N GLY A 25 0.60 -6.41 1.97
CA GLY A 25 1.48 -6.14 3.11
C GLY A 25 0.78 -5.84 4.43
N ILE A 26 -0.26 -5.01 4.44
CA ILE A 26 -0.71 -4.37 5.68
C ILE A 26 -1.28 -5.32 6.73
N PHE A 27 -1.72 -6.52 6.34
CA PHE A 27 -2.22 -7.51 7.31
C PHE A 27 -1.12 -8.42 7.85
N ARG A 28 0.03 -8.52 7.17
CA ARG A 28 1.11 -9.44 7.56
C ARG A 28 2.27 -8.72 8.26
N THR A 29 2.58 -7.50 7.86
CA THR A 29 3.78 -6.78 8.31
C THR A 29 3.67 -6.01 9.64
N PRO A 30 2.50 -5.55 10.14
CA PRO A 30 2.46 -4.71 11.34
C PRO A 30 2.98 -5.39 12.61
N ALA A 31 2.55 -6.63 12.88
CA ALA A 31 2.92 -7.36 14.09
C ALA A 31 4.44 -7.57 14.23
N PRO A 32 5.16 -8.10 13.21
CA PRO A 32 6.61 -8.24 13.31
C PRO A 32 7.33 -6.88 13.38
N ILE A 33 6.87 -5.86 12.66
CA ILE A 33 7.47 -4.51 12.72
C ILE A 33 7.32 -3.92 14.13
N MET A 34 6.13 -4.04 14.74
CA MET A 34 5.91 -3.56 16.10
C MET A 34 6.79 -4.30 17.11
N ALA A 35 6.96 -5.62 16.95
CA ALA A 35 7.84 -6.41 17.81
C ALA A 35 9.32 -6.00 17.69
N LEU A 36 9.78 -5.65 16.48
CA LEU A 36 11.15 -5.18 16.23
C LEU A 36 11.40 -3.78 16.77
N VAL A 37 10.40 -2.91 16.66
CA VAL A 37 10.53 -1.48 16.97
C VAL A 37 10.24 -1.18 18.45
N GLY A 38 9.35 -1.95 19.08
CA GLY A 38 9.11 -1.93 20.53
C GLY A 38 8.36 -0.71 21.07
N CYS A 39 8.10 0.34 20.27
CA CYS A 39 7.30 1.49 20.69
C CYS A 39 6.43 2.07 19.57
N THR A 40 5.27 2.62 19.95
CA THR A 40 4.25 3.12 19.02
C THR A 40 4.72 4.32 18.19
N SER A 41 5.58 5.18 18.77
CA SER A 41 6.10 6.36 18.07
C SER A 41 6.99 5.96 16.88
N LEU A 42 7.96 5.07 17.10
CA LEU A 42 8.82 4.57 16.04
C LEU A 42 8.04 3.71 15.03
N PHE A 43 7.02 2.97 15.48
CA PHE A 43 6.14 2.21 14.57
C PHE A 43 5.48 3.14 13.54
N GLY A 44 4.93 4.27 13.99
CA GLY A 44 4.37 5.29 13.09
C GLY A 44 5.42 5.89 12.15
N LEU A 45 6.62 6.18 12.65
CA LEU A 45 7.71 6.75 11.83
C LEU A 45 8.16 5.80 10.71
N VAL A 46 8.31 4.50 11.00
CA VAL A 46 8.70 3.50 9.99
C VAL A 46 7.65 3.42 8.87
N TRP A 47 6.35 3.49 9.21
CA TRP A 47 5.28 3.51 8.22
C TRP A 47 5.29 4.77 7.35
N ILE A 48 5.53 5.95 7.94
CA ILE A 48 5.62 7.20 7.19
C ILE A 48 6.82 7.17 6.23
N ILE A 49 7.99 6.78 6.73
CA ILE A 49 9.22 6.68 5.92
C ILE A 49 9.03 5.65 4.80
N GLY A 50 8.48 4.47 5.10
CA GLY A 50 8.20 3.44 4.10
C GLY A 50 7.22 3.92 3.03
N GLY A 51 6.19 4.68 3.41
CA GLY A 51 5.27 5.32 2.46
C GLY A 51 5.96 6.32 1.55
N ILE A 52 6.81 7.20 2.09
CA ILE A 52 7.60 8.16 1.32
C ILE A 52 8.52 7.44 0.33
N ILE A 53 9.28 6.44 0.79
CA ILE A 53 10.19 5.67 -0.06
C ILE A 53 9.43 4.98 -1.20
N THR A 54 8.24 4.47 -0.95
CA THR A 54 7.40 3.81 -1.97
C THR A 54 7.02 4.76 -3.09
N VAL A 55 6.78 6.04 -2.83
CA VAL A 55 6.44 7.03 -3.87
C VAL A 55 7.62 7.28 -4.82
N PHE A 56 8.86 7.21 -4.32
CA PHE A 56 10.06 7.39 -5.14
C PHE A 56 10.55 6.09 -5.81
N GLY A 57 10.12 4.93 -5.30
CA GLY A 57 10.49 3.61 -5.83
C GLY A 57 9.43 2.93 -6.70
N ALA A 58 8.20 3.46 -6.72
CA ALA A 58 7.10 3.02 -7.61
C ALA A 58 7.30 3.52 -9.04
#